data_AF-A0A6J0TX03-F1
#
_entry.id   AF-A0A6J0TX03-F1
#
_cell.length_a   1.000
_cell.length_b   1.000
_cell.length_c   1.000
_cell.angle_alpha   90.00
_cell.angle_beta   90.00
_cell.angle_gamma   90.00
#
_symmetry.space_group_name_H-M   'P 1'
#
loop_
_entity.id
_entity.type
_entity.pdbx_description
1 polymer ?
#
loop_
_entity_poly.entity_id
_entity_poly.type
_entity_poly.pdbx_seq_one_letter_code
_entity_poly.pdbx_strand_id
1 'polypeptide(L)'
;MKSNGLTFLLVGILALFATMTSAGHKEICLLPKVVGKCLAYMPRYYYNPETKKCEKFIYGGCGGNENNFETWKECHYTCEEKPGTCPKPPKDIVTTCDVKCENDWKCPGKKKCCPYGCKIGCYYPLK
;
A
#
# COMPACT_ATOMS: atom_id res chain seq x y z
N MET A 1 -37.66 -33.28 19.78
CA MET A 1 -36.81 -32.46 20.69
C MET A 1 -35.39 -32.59 20.19
N LYS A 2 -34.58 -31.57 19.95
CA LYS A 2 -34.70 -30.13 19.71
C LYS A 2 -33.51 -29.85 18.76
N SER A 3 -33.70 -28.88 17.86
CA SER A 3 -32.71 -28.21 17.02
C SER A 3 -31.25 -28.39 17.45
N ASN A 4 -30.33 -28.53 16.48
CA ASN A 4 -29.07 -27.75 16.43
C ASN A 4 -28.38 -27.87 15.05
N GLY A 5 -29.15 -27.71 13.97
CA GLY A 5 -28.60 -27.43 12.63
C GLY A 5 -28.15 -25.98 12.46
N LEU A 6 -28.38 -25.12 13.47
CA LEU A 6 -28.07 -23.70 13.45
C LEU A 6 -26.62 -23.38 13.88
N THR A 7 -25.95 -24.30 14.60
CA THR A 7 -24.57 -24.11 15.07
C THR A 7 -23.52 -24.28 13.97
N PHE A 8 -23.77 -25.10 12.93
CA PHE A 8 -22.83 -25.26 11.81
C PHE A 8 -22.86 -24.10 10.80
N LEU A 9 -23.98 -23.39 10.69
CA LEU A 9 -24.08 -22.19 9.84
C LEU A 9 -23.36 -20.97 10.45
N LEU A 10 -23.24 -20.89 11.78
CA LEU A 10 -22.56 -19.79 12.45
C LEU A 10 -21.03 -19.88 12.35
N VAL A 11 -20.46 -21.09 12.27
CA VAL A 11 -19.00 -21.27 12.08
C VAL A 11 -18.59 -20.91 10.64
N GLY A 12 -19.46 -21.15 9.65
CA GLY A 12 -19.22 -20.76 8.25
C GLY A 12 -19.24 -19.24 8.01
N ILE A 13 -20.04 -18.50 8.77
CA ILE A 13 -20.12 -17.02 8.65
C ILE A 13 -18.92 -16.34 9.35
N LEU A 14 -18.37 -16.92 10.41
CA LEU A 14 -17.16 -16.39 11.08
C LEU A 14 -15.87 -16.65 10.28
N ALA A 15 -15.85 -17.64 9.39
CA ALA A 15 -14.71 -17.91 8.51
C ALA A 15 -14.64 -16.98 7.28
N LEU A 16 -15.72 -16.25 6.94
CA LEU A 16 -15.69 -15.24 5.87
C LEU A 16 -14.98 -13.94 6.27
N PHE A 17 -14.70 -13.76 7.56
CA PHE A 17 -13.86 -12.66 8.08
C PHE A 17 -12.50 -13.15 8.56
N ALA A 18 -12.07 -14.35 8.16
CA ALA A 18 -10.71 -14.83 8.40
C ALA A 18 -9.72 -14.04 7.54
N THR A 19 -9.27 -12.92 8.12
CA THR A 19 -7.94 -12.32 7.97
C THR A 19 -7.54 -11.89 6.56
N MET A 20 -8.00 -10.71 6.13
CA MET A 20 -7.21 -9.88 5.23
C MET A 20 -5.96 -9.41 5.99
N THR A 21 -4.92 -10.23 6.01
CA THR A 21 -3.59 -9.78 6.41
C THR A 21 -3.13 -8.80 5.33
N SER A 22 -3.15 -7.49 5.61
CA SER A 22 -2.64 -6.49 4.67
C SER A 22 -1.12 -6.63 4.56
N ALA A 23 -0.70 -7.24 3.46
CA ALA A 23 0.68 -7.22 3.03
C ALA A 23 1.01 -5.79 2.54
N GLY A 24 1.49 -4.94 3.43
CA GLY A 24 2.38 -3.79 3.15
C GLY A 24 1.93 -2.69 2.17
N HIS A 25 0.74 -2.74 1.58
CA HIS A 25 0.33 -1.77 0.57
C HIS A 25 -0.48 -0.62 1.18
N LYS A 26 -0.13 0.61 0.82
CA LYS A 26 -0.79 1.81 1.31
C LYS A 26 -2.22 1.86 0.76
N GLU A 27 -3.23 1.82 1.62
CA GLU A 27 -4.66 1.75 1.25
C GLU A 27 -5.09 2.77 0.19
N ILE A 28 -4.54 3.99 0.23
CA ILE A 28 -4.78 5.04 -0.77
C ILE A 28 -4.50 4.55 -2.19
N CYS A 29 -3.45 3.76 -2.38
CA CYS A 29 -3.04 3.25 -3.68
C CYS A 29 -4.00 2.18 -4.23
N LEU A 30 -4.89 1.64 -3.40
CA LEU A 30 -5.91 0.69 -3.81
C LEU A 30 -7.22 1.37 -4.24
N LEU A 31 -7.37 2.68 -3.99
CA LEU A 31 -8.58 3.42 -4.36
C LEU A 31 -8.64 3.61 -5.89
N PRO A 32 -9.84 3.63 -6.49
CA PRO A 32 -9.98 3.90 -7.92
C PRO A 32 -9.68 5.38 -8.23
N LYS A 33 -9.34 5.70 -9.48
CA LYS A 33 -9.38 7.10 -9.95
C LYS A 33 -10.81 7.63 -9.90
N VAL A 34 -10.98 8.87 -9.44
CA VAL A 34 -12.29 9.55 -9.38
C VAL A 34 -12.21 10.92 -10.04
N VAL A 35 -12.89 11.08 -11.18
CA VAL A 35 -13.00 12.36 -11.90
C VAL A 35 -13.74 13.40 -11.04
N GLY A 36 -14.78 12.98 -10.32
CA GLY A 36 -15.60 13.86 -9.50
C GLY A 36 -16.69 14.60 -10.29
N LYS A 37 -17.42 15.50 -9.63
CA LYS A 37 -18.65 16.12 -10.18
C LYS A 37 -18.43 17.49 -10.82
N CYS A 38 -17.28 18.12 -10.57
CA CYS A 38 -16.92 19.39 -11.17
C CYS A 38 -16.36 19.19 -12.59
N LEU A 39 -16.30 20.27 -13.39
CA LEU A 39 -15.97 20.21 -14.82
C LEU A 39 -14.64 20.92 -15.17
N ALA A 40 -13.76 21.15 -14.19
CA ALA A 40 -12.44 21.69 -14.46
C ALA A 40 -11.57 20.64 -15.19
N TYR A 41 -10.65 21.11 -16.02
CA TYR A 41 -9.65 20.24 -16.64
C TYR A 41 -8.37 20.27 -15.81
N MET A 42 -8.21 19.33 -14.87
CA MET A 42 -7.01 19.24 -14.03
C MET A 42 -6.27 17.92 -14.30
N PRO A 43 -5.16 17.94 -15.06
CA PRO A 43 -4.31 16.76 -15.20
C PRO A 43 -3.73 16.36 -13.84
N ARG A 44 -3.95 15.10 -13.45
CA ARG A 44 -3.50 14.51 -12.20
C ARG A 44 -2.94 13.11 -12.45
N TYR A 45 -2.35 12.52 -11.42
CA TYR A 45 -1.86 11.14 -11.44
C TYR A 45 -2.60 10.31 -10.40
N TYR A 46 -2.86 9.05 -10.74
CA TYR A 46 -3.36 8.04 -9.80
C TYR A 46 -2.50 6.78 -9.96
N TYR A 47 -2.39 6.00 -8.89
CA TYR A 47 -1.79 4.68 -8.96
C TYR A 47 -2.80 3.67 -9.49
N ASN A 48 -2.43 2.93 -10.53
CA ASN A 48 -3.21 1.83 -11.06
C ASN A 48 -2.63 0.50 -10.52
N PRO A 49 -3.34 -0.22 -9.63
CA PRO A 49 -2.84 -1.46 -9.04
C PRO A 49 -2.76 -2.62 -10.05
N GLU A 50 -3.51 -2.57 -11.16
CA GLU A 50 -3.46 -3.59 -12.21
C GLU A 50 -2.15 -3.51 -13.00
N THR A 51 -1.73 -2.30 -13.37
CA THR A 51 -0.49 -2.05 -14.12
C THR A 51 0.71 -1.81 -13.22
N LYS A 52 0.47 -1.62 -11.91
CA LYS A 52 1.43 -1.25 -10.86
C LYS A 52 2.18 0.03 -11.16
N LYS A 53 1.50 1.01 -11.76
CA LYS A 53 2.10 2.26 -12.24
C LYS A 53 1.24 3.48 -11.96
N CYS A 54 1.91 4.62 -11.80
CA CYS A 54 1.27 5.92 -11.78
C CYS A 54 0.89 6.38 -13.19
N GLU A 55 -0.40 6.57 -13.41
CA GLU A 55 -1.02 6.91 -14.70
C GLU A 55 -1.70 8.28 -14.62
N LYS A 56 -1.77 8.99 -15.76
CA LYS A 56 -2.47 10.27 -15.84
C LYS A 56 -3.98 10.08 -15.91
N PHE A 57 -4.73 10.98 -15.29
CA PHE A 57 -6.16 11.12 -15.49
C PHE A 57 -6.58 12.60 -15.38
N ILE A 58 -7.81 12.91 -15.78
CA ILE A 58 -8.38 14.26 -15.63
C ILE A 58 -9.26 14.28 -14.39
N TYR A 59 -8.90 15.11 -13.42
CA TYR A 59 -9.71 15.42 -12.26
C TYR A 59 -10.57 16.64 -12.53
N GLY A 60 -11.86 16.53 -12.21
CA GLY A 60 -12.87 17.57 -12.41
C GLY A 60 -12.76 18.76 -11.45
N GLY A 61 -11.91 18.67 -10.41
CA GLY A 61 -11.65 19.73 -9.45
C GLY A 61 -12.43 19.65 -8.13
N CYS A 62 -13.39 18.72 -8.00
CA CYS A 62 -14.07 18.46 -6.73
C CYS A 62 -14.63 17.03 -6.65
N GLY A 63 -14.78 16.49 -5.43
CA GLY A 63 -15.41 15.17 -5.20
C GLY A 63 -14.57 13.98 -5.67
N GLY A 64 -13.25 14.06 -5.51
CA GLY A 64 -12.32 12.96 -5.76
C GLY A 64 -12.04 12.16 -4.48
N ASN A 65 -10.98 11.35 -4.51
CA ASN A 65 -10.40 10.66 -3.35
C ASN A 65 -8.88 10.92 -3.29
N GLU A 66 -8.20 10.24 -2.37
CA GLU A 66 -6.78 10.41 -2.06
C GLU A 66 -5.84 9.77 -3.10
N ASN A 67 -6.32 8.89 -3.99
CA ASN A 67 -5.53 8.40 -5.12
C ASN A 67 -5.52 9.43 -6.26
N ASN A 68 -5.07 10.63 -5.92
CA ASN A 68 -5.09 11.81 -6.77
C ASN A 68 -3.91 12.70 -6.40
N PHE A 69 -2.83 12.57 -7.17
CA PHE A 69 -1.57 13.25 -6.97
C PHE A 69 -1.36 14.32 -8.03
N GLU A 70 -0.75 15.43 -7.65
CA GLU A 70 -0.50 16.54 -8.57
C GLU A 70 0.62 16.20 -9.56
N THR A 71 1.61 15.44 -9.09
CA THR A 71 2.78 15.08 -9.89
C THR A 71 2.98 13.57 -9.95
N TRP A 72 3.62 13.11 -11.04
CA TRP A 72 4.01 11.71 -11.18
C TRP A 72 4.90 11.27 -10.01
N LYS A 73 5.86 12.12 -9.61
CA LYS A 73 6.82 11.81 -8.54
C LYS A 73 6.14 11.56 -7.19
N GLU A 74 5.11 12.34 -6.88
CA GLU A 74 4.34 12.18 -5.65
C GLU A 74 3.60 10.85 -5.63
N CYS A 75 2.90 10.51 -6.72
CA CYS A 75 2.26 9.20 -6.88
C CYS A 75 3.29 8.07 -6.77
N HIS A 76 4.38 8.17 -7.54
CA HIS A 76 5.42 7.14 -7.63
C HIS A 76 6.07 6.89 -6.28
N TYR A 77 6.41 7.95 -5.52
CA TYR A 77 7.02 7.81 -4.20
C TYR A 77 6.03 7.29 -3.14
N THR A 78 4.74 7.44 -3.38
CA THR A 78 3.68 7.03 -2.46
C THR A 78 3.26 5.57 -2.65
N CYS A 79 3.18 5.12 -3.90
CA CYS A 79 2.49 3.87 -4.25
C CYS A 79 3.37 2.83 -4.96
N GLU A 80 4.45 3.25 -5.64
CA GLU A 80 5.33 2.30 -6.31
C GLU A 80 6.43 1.83 -5.36
N GLU A 81 6.70 0.54 -5.38
CA GLU A 81 7.81 -0.07 -4.64
C GLU A 81 8.92 -0.48 -5.60
N LYS A 82 10.17 -0.44 -5.11
CA LYS A 82 11.28 -1.06 -5.84
C LYS A 82 11.12 -2.59 -5.83
N PRO A 83 11.58 -3.29 -6.89
CA PRO A 83 11.44 -4.73 -6.98
C PRO A 83 12.24 -5.49 -5.90
N GLY A 84 11.80 -6.70 -5.61
CA GLY A 84 12.41 -7.60 -4.63
C GLY A 84 11.82 -7.45 -3.23
N THR A 85 12.22 -8.33 -2.32
CA THR A 85 11.67 -8.41 -0.95
C THR A 85 12.67 -7.92 0.09
N CYS A 86 12.16 -7.36 1.19
CA CYS A 86 13.01 -6.94 2.29
C CYS A 86 13.59 -8.15 3.04
N PRO A 87 14.89 -8.11 3.42
CA PRO A 87 15.46 -9.15 4.27
C PRO A 87 14.78 -9.15 5.64
N LYS A 88 14.46 -10.34 6.16
CA LYS A 88 13.84 -10.48 7.48
C LYS A 88 14.89 -10.30 8.60
N PRO A 89 14.55 -9.59 9.69
CA PRO A 89 15.42 -9.51 10.86
C PRO A 89 15.52 -10.86 11.59
N PRO A 90 16.67 -11.16 12.23
CA PRO A 90 16.78 -12.20 13.24
C PRO A 90 15.76 -11.99 14.36
N LYS A 91 15.29 -13.07 14.98
CA LYS A 91 14.23 -13.01 15.99
C LYS A 91 14.65 -12.27 17.27
N ASP A 92 15.92 -12.39 17.65
CA ASP A 92 16.44 -11.86 18.93
C ASP A 92 17.24 -10.57 18.74
N ILE A 93 16.96 -9.80 17.68
CA ILE A 93 17.68 -8.57 17.44
C ILE A 93 17.26 -7.46 18.41
N VAL A 94 18.22 -7.00 19.20
CA VAL A 94 18.12 -5.75 19.94
C VAL A 94 18.81 -4.66 19.11
N THR A 95 18.06 -3.66 18.67
CA THR A 95 18.58 -2.54 17.89
C THR A 95 17.88 -1.25 18.32
N THR A 96 18.52 -0.11 18.08
CA THR A 96 17.90 1.20 18.29
C THR A 96 16.83 1.44 17.23
N CYS A 97 15.73 2.05 17.66
CA CYS A 97 14.64 2.40 16.77
C CYS A 97 14.97 3.69 16.05
N ASP A 98 15.54 3.55 14.85
CA ASP A 98 15.90 4.66 13.99
C ASP A 98 15.16 4.57 12.65
N VAL A 99 14.53 5.66 12.22
CA VAL A 99 13.93 5.79 10.89
C VAL A 99 14.87 6.55 9.98
N LYS A 100 15.49 5.85 9.03
CA LYS A 100 16.46 6.43 8.08
C LYS A 100 15.90 6.65 6.68
N CYS A 101 14.69 6.18 6.40
CA CYS A 101 14.01 6.35 5.13
C CYS A 101 12.48 6.32 5.33
N GLU A 102 11.76 6.98 4.44
CA GLU A 102 10.29 7.04 4.44
C GLU A 102 9.68 6.04 3.45
N ASN A 103 10.33 5.84 2.29
CA ASN A 103 9.92 4.91 1.24
C ASN A 103 11.13 4.46 0.42
N ASP A 104 10.94 3.46 -0.44
CA ASP A 104 11.98 2.88 -1.28
C ASP A 104 12.73 3.91 -2.12
N TRP A 105 12.07 4.96 -2.57
CA TRP A 105 12.64 5.98 -3.45
C TRP A 105 13.46 7.04 -2.71
N LYS A 106 13.37 7.09 -1.38
CA LYS A 106 14.31 7.83 -0.52
C LYS A 106 15.61 7.08 -0.29
N CYS A 107 15.70 5.81 -0.70
CA CYS A 107 16.93 5.02 -0.62
C CYS A 107 17.76 5.11 -1.91
N PRO A 108 19.10 5.16 -1.80
CA PRO A 108 19.97 5.27 -2.97
C PRO A 108 19.99 3.99 -3.81
N GLY A 109 20.08 4.15 -5.13
CA GLY A 109 20.20 3.05 -6.08
C GLY A 109 19.03 2.06 -5.97
N LYS A 110 19.34 0.76 -5.92
CA LYS A 110 18.35 -0.33 -5.85
C LYS A 110 17.91 -0.70 -4.44
N LYS A 111 18.36 0.01 -3.40
CA LYS A 111 18.01 -0.30 -2.01
C LYS A 111 16.51 0.00 -1.76
N LYS A 112 15.84 -0.89 -1.04
CA LYS A 112 14.48 -0.71 -0.50
C LYS A 112 14.55 -0.13 0.92
N CYS A 113 13.50 0.58 1.33
CA CYS A 113 13.31 1.05 2.69
C CYS A 113 12.65 -0.06 3.50
N CYS A 114 13.44 -0.84 4.22
CA CYS A 114 12.99 -2.05 4.89
C CYS A 114 12.93 -1.89 6.41
N PRO A 115 11.90 -2.46 7.06
CA PRO A 115 11.89 -2.63 8.50
C PRO A 115 12.82 -3.78 8.90
N TYR A 116 13.57 -3.57 9.98
CA TYR A 116 14.48 -4.54 10.58
C TYR A 116 14.32 -4.46 12.09
N GLY A 117 13.29 -5.13 12.61
CA GLY A 117 12.75 -4.85 13.94
C GLY A 117 12.08 -3.48 13.94
N CYS A 118 12.38 -2.64 14.92
CA CYS A 118 11.88 -1.26 14.97
C CYS A 118 12.70 -0.27 14.13
N LYS A 119 13.87 -0.69 13.61
CA LYS A 119 14.71 0.15 12.74
C LYS A 119 14.17 0.13 11.31
N ILE A 120 14.08 1.29 10.67
CA ILE A 120 13.70 1.43 9.26
C ILE A 120 14.90 1.98 8.50
N GLY A 121 15.38 1.27 7.48
CA GLY A 121 16.60 1.65 6.78
C GLY A 121 16.71 1.16 5.35
N CYS A 122 17.74 1.63 4.65
CA CYS A 122 17.97 1.29 3.25
C CYS A 122 18.80 0.02 3.10
N TYR A 123 18.19 -1.07 2.63
CA TYR A 123 18.83 -2.37 2.45
C TYR A 123 18.69 -2.88 1.03
N TYR A 124 19.61 -3.72 0.58
CA TYR A 124 19.48 -4.38 -0.71
C TYR A 124 18.38 -5.45 -0.64
N PRO A 125 17.44 -5.46 -1.60
CA PRO A 125 16.36 -6.44 -1.61
C PRO A 125 16.87 -7.83 -1.99
N LEU A 126 16.21 -8.85 -1.47
CA LEU A 126 16.33 -10.22 -1.94
C LEU A 126 15.60 -10.38 -3.27
N LYS A 127 16.14 -11.23 -4.15
CA LYS A 127 15.52 -11.56 -5.44
C LYS A 127 14.29 -12.44 -5.25
#